data_AF-A0A7U9SME6-F1
#
_entry.id   AF-A0A7U9SME6-F1
#
_cell.length_a   1.000
_cell.length_b   1.000
_cell.length_c   1.000
_cell.angle_alpha   90.00
_cell.angle_beta   90.00
_cell.angle_gamma   90.00
#
_symmetry.space_group_name_H-M   'P 1'
#
loop_
_entity.id
_entity.type
_entity.pdbx_description
1 polymer ?
#
loop_
_entity_poly.entity_id
_entity_poly.type
_entity_poly.pdbx_seq_one_letter_code
_entity_poly.pdbx_strand_id
1 'polypeptide(L)'
;MAGLCDLVEIMENNMECVVLKVKDGVQMQLICLGCFDGDETMFRLMKGSSHTCTMFRDGRKPVSWSWGESGHTLVYDSLWKCGHMVEKCISDDFGIYIGKDAAKREATLHIRSLEDIKGSREHYKLMWWKHSNDICIHKNGEYDTRIEGLEKAKEYVSGKITIECISEVYHSPQTGCCIMDMEGRR
;
A
#
# COMPACT_ATOMS: atom_id res chain seq x y z
N MET A 1 -8.57 -0.94 14.28
CA MET A 1 -8.97 -2.23 13.69
C MET A 1 -7.70 -2.93 13.22
N ALA A 2 -7.62 -4.26 13.34
CA ALA A 2 -6.48 -5.01 12.81
C ALA A 2 -6.42 -4.86 11.28
N GLY A 3 -5.24 -4.57 10.75
CA GLY A 3 -4.98 -4.53 9.31
C GLY A 3 -4.63 -5.91 8.78
N LEU A 4 -4.56 -6.06 7.45
CA LEU A 4 -4.10 -7.31 6.84
C LEU A 4 -2.66 -7.66 7.30
N CYS A 5 -1.82 -6.64 7.52
CA CYS A 5 -0.45 -6.80 8.03
C CYS A 5 -0.37 -7.48 9.40
N ASP A 6 -1.42 -7.41 10.23
CA ASP A 6 -1.48 -8.10 11.51
C ASP A 6 -1.77 -9.60 11.35
N LEU A 7 -2.43 -9.98 10.26
CA LEU A 7 -2.92 -11.34 10.00
C LEU A 7 -1.98 -12.18 9.12
N VAL A 8 -0.97 -11.54 8.51
CA VAL A 8 -0.04 -12.18 7.58
C VAL A 8 1.41 -12.02 8.00
N GLU A 9 2.27 -12.85 7.45
CA GLU A 9 3.72 -12.79 7.57
C GLU A 9 4.36 -12.74 6.18
N ILE A 10 5.46 -12.01 6.02
CA ILE A 10 6.21 -11.99 4.76
C ILE A 10 7.01 -13.29 4.67
N MET A 11 6.67 -14.14 3.71
CA MET A 11 7.43 -15.33 3.36
C MET A 11 8.61 -15.00 2.45
N GLU A 12 8.38 -14.11 1.49
CA GLU A 12 9.39 -13.73 0.51
C GLU A 12 9.14 -12.28 0.05
N ASN A 13 10.20 -11.55 -0.17
CA ASN A 13 10.17 -10.24 -0.81
C ASN A 13 11.47 -10.12 -1.62
N ASN A 14 11.33 -10.36 -2.94
CA ASN A 14 12.41 -10.35 -3.91
C ASN A 14 12.12 -9.32 -5.03
N MET A 15 12.94 -9.29 -6.07
CA MET A 15 12.80 -8.32 -7.16
C MET A 15 11.50 -8.47 -7.96
N GLU A 16 10.93 -9.67 -8.01
CA GLU A 16 9.80 -10.01 -8.87
C GLU A 16 8.47 -10.01 -8.12
N CYS A 17 8.47 -10.38 -6.84
CA CYS A 17 7.23 -10.55 -6.08
C CYS A 17 7.41 -10.39 -4.57
N VAL A 18 6.27 -10.23 -3.91
CA VAL A 18 6.12 -10.39 -2.47
C VAL A 18 5.15 -11.54 -2.22
N VAL A 19 5.49 -12.43 -1.29
CA VAL A 19 4.65 -13.53 -0.85
C VAL A 19 4.29 -13.30 0.62
N LEU A 20 3.00 -13.23 0.89
CA LEU A 20 2.43 -13.13 2.24
C LEU A 20 1.77 -14.45 2.58
N LYS A 21 2.03 -14.99 3.77
CA LYS A 21 1.33 -16.15 4.31
C LYS A 21 0.37 -15.73 5.40
N VAL A 22 -0.83 -16.28 5.40
CA VAL A 22 -1.81 -16.05 6.46
C VAL A 22 -1.37 -16.84 7.70
N LYS A 23 -1.38 -16.19 8.87
CA LYS A 23 -1.03 -16.83 10.15
C LYS A 23 -2.05 -17.90 10.51
N ASP A 24 -1.64 -18.90 11.26
CA ASP A 24 -2.54 -19.97 11.68
C ASP A 24 -3.57 -19.45 12.70
N GLY A 25 -4.84 -19.83 12.52
CA GLY A 25 -5.94 -19.50 13.44
C GLY A 25 -6.50 -18.07 13.30
N VAL A 26 -6.11 -17.29 12.28
CA VAL A 26 -6.62 -15.93 12.06
C VAL A 26 -7.65 -15.79 10.92
N GLN A 27 -8.16 -16.92 10.42
CA GLN A 27 -9.07 -16.99 9.28
C GLN A 27 -10.35 -16.18 9.50
N MET A 28 -10.91 -16.21 10.71
CA MET A 28 -12.11 -15.45 11.05
C MET A 28 -11.86 -13.94 11.02
N GLN A 29 -10.69 -13.48 11.47
CA GLN A 29 -10.29 -12.07 11.39
C GLN A 29 -10.10 -11.64 9.93
N LEU A 30 -9.65 -12.54 9.06
CA LEU A 30 -9.52 -12.28 7.64
C LEU A 30 -10.89 -11.98 7.00
N ILE A 31 -11.92 -12.76 7.35
CA ILE A 31 -13.31 -12.52 6.94
C ILE A 31 -13.79 -11.14 7.42
N CYS A 32 -13.41 -10.72 8.64
CA CYS A 32 -13.78 -9.41 9.18
C CYS A 32 -13.21 -8.22 8.39
N LEU A 33 -12.22 -8.43 7.50
CA LEU A 33 -11.76 -7.40 6.56
C LEU A 33 -12.75 -7.18 5.40
N GLY A 34 -13.74 -8.05 5.23
CA GLY A 34 -14.91 -7.86 4.36
C GLY A 34 -14.71 -8.24 2.89
N CYS A 35 -13.51 -8.68 2.49
CA CYS A 35 -13.23 -9.13 1.12
C CYS A 35 -12.64 -10.54 1.01
N PHE A 36 -12.40 -11.23 2.13
CA PHE A 36 -11.85 -12.58 2.14
C PHE A 36 -12.87 -13.62 2.61
N ASP A 37 -12.69 -14.86 2.17
CA ASP A 37 -13.60 -15.98 2.46
C ASP A 37 -13.17 -16.78 3.71
N GLY A 38 -11.96 -16.55 4.23
CA GLY A 38 -11.38 -17.22 5.39
C GLY A 38 -10.72 -18.56 5.07
N ASP A 39 -10.67 -18.96 3.80
CA ASP A 39 -9.96 -20.15 3.33
C ASP A 39 -8.62 -19.81 2.66
N GLU A 40 -8.26 -18.53 2.62
CA GLU A 40 -7.00 -18.05 2.09
C GLU A 40 -5.82 -18.46 2.98
N THR A 41 -4.76 -18.95 2.34
CA THR A 41 -3.54 -19.41 3.01
C THR A 41 -2.34 -18.56 2.65
N MET A 42 -2.29 -18.01 1.44
CA MET A 42 -1.16 -17.25 0.92
C MET A 42 -1.60 -16.28 -0.16
N PHE A 43 -0.89 -15.16 -0.26
CA PHE A 43 -1.02 -14.17 -1.33
C PHE A 43 0.34 -13.97 -1.98
N ARG A 44 0.37 -13.82 -3.29
CA ARG A 44 1.56 -13.41 -4.04
C ARG A 44 1.22 -12.23 -4.91
N LEU A 45 1.97 -11.13 -4.77
CA LEU A 45 1.84 -9.95 -5.61
C LEU A 45 3.10 -9.76 -6.45
N MET A 46 2.94 -9.69 -7.76
CA MET A 46 4.04 -9.38 -8.70
C MET A 46 4.33 -7.87 -8.70
N LYS A 47 5.63 -7.55 -8.69
CA LYS A 47 6.14 -6.18 -8.78
C LYS A 47 6.34 -5.76 -10.24
N GLY A 48 6.29 -4.47 -10.51
CA GLY A 48 6.52 -3.92 -11.86
C GLY A 48 5.50 -2.86 -12.24
N SER A 49 5.36 -2.60 -13.54
CA SER A 49 4.33 -1.69 -14.07
C SER A 49 2.96 -2.36 -14.23
N SER A 50 2.93 -3.68 -14.11
CA SER A 50 1.72 -4.48 -14.08
C SER A 50 1.82 -5.43 -12.91
N HIS A 51 0.77 -5.46 -12.11
CA HIS A 51 0.66 -6.29 -10.92
C HIS A 51 -0.19 -7.49 -11.26
N THR A 52 0.23 -8.65 -10.78
CA THR A 52 -0.61 -9.84 -10.74
C THR A 52 -0.68 -10.28 -9.30
N CYS A 53 -1.88 -10.30 -8.73
CA CYS A 53 -2.11 -10.87 -7.41
C CYS A 53 -2.66 -12.28 -7.59
N THR A 54 -2.02 -13.24 -6.93
CA THR A 54 -2.46 -14.63 -6.84
C THR A 54 -2.83 -14.91 -5.39
N MET A 55 -4.03 -15.42 -5.17
CA MET A 55 -4.54 -15.86 -3.88
C MET A 55 -4.63 -17.39 -3.87
N PHE A 56 -3.95 -18.00 -2.91
CA PHE A 56 -3.95 -19.44 -2.68
C PHE A 56 -4.92 -19.76 -1.55
N ARG A 57 -5.68 -20.85 -1.71
CA ARG A 57 -6.75 -21.26 -0.81
C ARG A 57 -6.63 -22.73 -0.49
N ASP A 58 -6.99 -23.10 0.73
CA ASP A 58 -6.95 -24.51 1.14
C ASP A 58 -7.99 -25.34 0.36
N GLY A 59 -7.54 -26.47 -0.20
CA GLY A 59 -8.39 -27.37 -0.99
C GLY A 59 -9.00 -26.79 -2.28
N ARG A 60 -8.61 -25.58 -2.72
CA ARG A 60 -9.18 -24.90 -3.89
C ARG A 60 -8.10 -24.46 -4.89
N LYS A 61 -8.51 -24.24 -6.15
CA LYS A 61 -7.60 -23.69 -7.17
C LYS A 61 -7.23 -22.24 -6.83
N PRO A 62 -5.98 -21.83 -7.05
CA PRO A 62 -5.58 -20.43 -6.89
C PRO A 62 -6.37 -19.52 -7.82
N VAL A 63 -6.72 -18.34 -7.33
CA VAL A 63 -7.35 -17.27 -8.12
C VAL A 63 -6.31 -16.20 -8.39
N SER A 64 -6.20 -15.74 -9.63
CA SER A 64 -5.26 -14.66 -10.00
C SER A 64 -5.94 -13.60 -10.83
N TRP A 65 -5.51 -12.36 -10.65
CA TRP A 65 -5.97 -11.22 -11.44
C TRP A 65 -4.84 -10.23 -11.62
N SER A 66 -4.90 -9.45 -12.71
CA SER A 66 -3.87 -8.48 -13.07
C SER A 66 -4.45 -7.09 -13.32
N TRP A 67 -3.64 -6.07 -12.99
CA TRP A 67 -3.92 -4.66 -13.22
C TRP A 67 -2.62 -3.90 -13.51
N GLY A 68 -2.73 -2.66 -14.00
CA GLY A 68 -1.60 -1.80 -14.37
C GLY A 68 -1.51 -1.57 -15.88
N GLU A 69 -0.31 -1.24 -16.36
CA GLU A 69 -0.08 -0.80 -17.75
C GLU A 69 -0.53 -1.84 -18.81
N SER A 70 -0.53 -3.13 -18.48
CA SER A 70 -0.88 -4.22 -19.41
C SER A 70 -2.23 -4.90 -19.18
N GLY A 71 -3.01 -4.49 -18.17
CA GLY A 71 -4.17 -5.26 -17.70
C GLY A 71 -5.48 -4.48 -17.59
N HIS A 72 -6.48 -4.84 -18.40
CA HIS A 72 -7.89 -4.55 -18.16
C HIS A 72 -8.65 -5.87 -17.95
N THR A 73 -8.35 -6.62 -16.89
CA THR A 73 -9.21 -7.76 -16.54
C THR A 73 -10.47 -7.22 -15.85
N LEU A 74 -11.63 -7.42 -16.47
CA LEU A 74 -12.92 -7.26 -15.81
C LEU A 74 -13.03 -8.32 -14.70
N VAL A 75 -12.66 -7.92 -13.49
CA VAL A 75 -12.81 -8.74 -12.28
C VAL A 75 -14.06 -8.31 -11.54
N TYR A 76 -14.66 -9.26 -10.82
CA TYR A 76 -15.74 -8.97 -9.87
C TYR A 76 -15.22 -7.99 -8.81
N ASP A 77 -16.06 -7.03 -8.39
CA ASP A 77 -15.68 -5.95 -7.46
C ASP A 77 -15.01 -6.45 -6.17
N SER A 78 -15.38 -7.63 -5.69
CA SER A 78 -14.78 -8.24 -4.49
C SER A 78 -13.31 -8.58 -4.71
N LEU A 79 -12.94 -9.23 -5.82
CA LEU A 79 -11.56 -9.62 -6.13
C LEU A 79 -10.67 -8.39 -6.34
N TRP A 80 -11.22 -7.33 -6.95
CA TRP A 80 -10.52 -6.07 -7.07
C TRP A 80 -10.19 -5.46 -5.69
N LYS A 81 -11.18 -5.47 -4.77
CA LYS A 81 -10.97 -5.03 -3.38
C LYS A 81 -9.93 -5.88 -2.64
N CYS A 82 -9.92 -7.20 -2.83
CA CYS A 82 -8.89 -8.08 -2.25
C CYS A 82 -7.49 -7.68 -2.71
N GLY A 83 -7.31 -7.50 -4.03
CA GLY A 83 -6.00 -7.17 -4.60
C GLY A 83 -5.46 -5.86 -4.10
N HIS A 84 -6.32 -4.85 -4.07
CA HIS A 84 -5.93 -3.55 -3.58
C HIS A 84 -5.65 -3.54 -2.07
N MET A 85 -6.32 -4.40 -1.29
CA MET A 85 -6.01 -4.57 0.13
C MET A 85 -4.65 -5.26 0.35
N VAL A 86 -4.33 -6.29 -0.46
CA VAL A 86 -3.00 -6.94 -0.44
C VAL A 86 -1.92 -5.96 -0.87
N GLU A 87 -2.17 -5.19 -1.92
CA GLU A 87 -1.28 -4.13 -2.41
C GLU A 87 -0.96 -3.11 -1.32
N LYS A 88 -1.99 -2.53 -0.69
CA LYS A 88 -1.82 -1.57 0.42
C LYS A 88 -1.13 -2.17 1.63
N CYS A 89 -1.43 -3.42 1.97
CA CYS A 89 -0.72 -4.12 3.03
C CYS A 89 0.79 -4.18 2.74
N ILE A 90 1.17 -4.43 1.49
CA ILE A 90 2.58 -4.53 1.09
C ILE A 90 3.24 -3.15 1.02
N SER A 91 2.60 -2.17 0.37
CA SER A 91 3.17 -0.83 0.15
C SER A 91 3.09 0.08 1.37
N ASP A 92 1.93 0.12 2.01
CA ASP A 92 1.60 1.14 3.00
C ASP A 92 1.93 0.63 4.39
N ASP A 93 1.64 -0.63 4.68
CA ASP A 93 1.87 -1.21 6.01
C ASP A 93 3.28 -1.80 6.13
N PHE A 94 3.72 -2.64 5.19
CA PHE A 94 5.09 -3.17 5.19
C PHE A 94 6.13 -2.24 4.54
N GLY A 95 5.74 -1.17 3.85
CA GLY A 95 6.71 -0.24 3.26
C GLY A 95 7.48 -0.81 2.05
N ILE A 96 7.03 -1.90 1.46
CA ILE A 96 7.72 -2.55 0.34
C ILE A 96 7.33 -1.88 -0.97
N TYR A 97 8.33 -1.48 -1.75
CA TYR A 97 8.08 -0.90 -3.06
C TYR A 97 7.79 -2.00 -4.09
N ILE A 98 6.64 -1.88 -4.76
CA ILE A 98 6.15 -2.85 -5.74
C ILE A 98 6.13 -2.32 -7.18
N GLY A 99 6.46 -1.04 -7.39
CA GLY A 99 6.40 -0.40 -8.70
C GLY A 99 7.51 -0.83 -9.66
N LYS A 100 7.60 -0.16 -10.82
CA LYS A 100 8.52 -0.53 -11.90
C LYS A 100 10.00 -0.22 -11.65
N ASP A 101 10.31 0.79 -10.83
CA ASP A 101 11.68 1.22 -10.55
C ASP A 101 12.48 0.11 -9.84
N ALA A 102 13.54 -0.39 -10.49
CA ALA A 102 14.34 -1.48 -9.96
C ALA A 102 15.17 -1.07 -8.73
N ALA A 103 15.71 0.14 -8.70
CA ALA A 103 16.53 0.61 -7.59
C ALA A 103 15.68 0.79 -6.33
N LYS A 104 14.46 1.32 -6.47
CA LYS A 104 13.50 1.39 -5.35
C LYS A 104 13.06 0.00 -4.87
N ARG A 105 12.90 -0.97 -5.78
CA ARG A 105 12.60 -2.37 -5.40
C ARG A 105 13.74 -2.96 -4.58
N GLU A 106 14.98 -2.83 -5.07
CA GLU A 106 16.18 -3.33 -4.42
C GLU A 106 16.33 -2.75 -3.00
N ALA A 107 16.07 -1.45 -2.84
CA ALA A 107 16.12 -0.76 -1.55
C ALA A 107 15.16 -1.33 -0.51
N THR A 108 14.10 -2.06 -0.90
CA THR A 108 13.08 -2.61 0.02
C THR A 108 13.19 -4.12 0.22
N LEU A 109 14.16 -4.81 -0.39
CA LEU A 109 14.28 -6.27 -0.29
C LEU A 109 14.66 -6.78 1.09
N HIS A 110 15.26 -5.94 1.93
CA HIS A 110 15.64 -6.29 3.30
C HIS A 110 14.43 -6.42 4.24
N ILE A 111 13.27 -5.90 3.85
CA ILE A 111 12.06 -5.90 4.69
C ILE A 111 11.46 -7.31 4.73
N ARG A 112 11.28 -7.83 5.96
CA ARG A 112 10.71 -9.14 6.28
C ARG A 112 9.60 -9.06 7.34
N SER A 113 9.46 -7.91 8.02
CA SER A 113 8.50 -7.70 9.10
C SER A 113 8.19 -6.22 9.31
N LEU A 114 7.20 -5.91 10.14
CA LEU A 114 6.88 -4.53 10.55
C LEU A 114 7.99 -3.89 11.40
N GLU A 115 8.82 -4.68 12.08
CA GLU A 115 9.92 -4.12 12.88
C GLU A 115 11.06 -3.59 11.99
N ASP A 116 11.24 -4.13 10.78
CA ASP A 116 12.31 -3.70 9.86
C ASP A 116 12.11 -2.27 9.34
N ILE A 117 10.87 -1.78 9.34
CA ILE A 117 10.52 -0.44 8.89
C ILE A 117 10.33 0.56 10.03
N LYS A 118 10.42 0.11 11.28
CA LYS A 118 10.24 0.96 12.44
C LYS A 118 11.36 2.00 12.54
N GLY A 119 11.00 3.25 12.74
CA GLY A 119 11.92 4.39 12.75
C GLY A 119 12.43 4.79 11.37
N SER A 120 11.96 4.15 10.29
CA SER A 120 12.31 4.54 8.92
C SER A 120 11.73 5.91 8.60
N ARG A 121 12.50 6.72 7.86
CA ARG A 121 12.04 8.04 7.41
C ARG A 121 11.07 7.87 6.25
N GLU A 122 9.92 8.52 6.35
CA GLU A 122 8.97 8.63 5.26
C GLU A 122 8.70 10.11 4.95
N HIS A 123 8.54 10.39 3.66
CA HIS A 123 8.18 11.69 3.14
C HIS A 123 6.80 11.61 2.50
N TYR A 124 5.88 12.43 2.99
CA TYR A 124 4.53 12.57 2.48
C TYR A 124 4.37 13.95 1.82
N LYS A 125 3.83 13.96 0.61
CA LYS A 125 3.52 15.17 -0.14
C LYS A 125 2.02 15.26 -0.39
N LEU A 126 1.38 16.24 0.22
CA LEU A 126 -0.04 16.55 0.04
C LEU A 126 -0.16 17.60 -1.05
N MET A 127 -0.99 17.35 -2.06
CA MET A 127 -1.17 18.23 -3.22
C MET A 127 -2.64 18.45 -3.51
N TRP A 128 -3.03 19.71 -3.70
CA TRP A 128 -4.42 20.07 -3.99
C TRP A 128 -4.53 21.35 -4.80
N TRP A 129 -5.71 21.60 -5.37
CA TRP A 129 -6.02 22.85 -6.07
C TRP A 129 -6.78 23.79 -5.14
N LYS A 130 -6.59 25.11 -5.27
CA LYS A 130 -7.24 26.12 -4.38
C LYS A 130 -8.77 26.00 -4.29
N HIS A 131 -9.41 25.48 -5.35
CA HIS A 131 -10.86 25.34 -5.44
C HIS A 131 -11.33 23.88 -5.33
N SER A 132 -10.45 22.97 -4.90
CA SER A 132 -10.73 21.55 -4.73
C SER A 132 -10.58 21.17 -3.26
N ASN A 133 -11.52 20.36 -2.76
CA ASN A 133 -11.37 19.73 -1.46
C ASN A 133 -10.57 18.42 -1.52
N ASP A 134 -10.32 17.89 -2.72
CA ASP A 134 -9.54 16.67 -2.91
C ASP A 134 -8.04 16.90 -2.70
N ILE A 135 -7.46 16.16 -1.76
CA ILE A 135 -6.04 16.13 -1.48
C ILE A 135 -5.45 14.83 -2.04
N CYS A 136 -4.51 14.97 -2.97
CA CYS A 136 -3.70 13.88 -3.48
C CYS A 136 -2.48 13.70 -2.58
N ILE A 137 -2.28 12.50 -2.04
CA ILE A 137 -1.19 12.19 -1.12
C ILE A 137 -0.20 11.29 -1.85
N HIS A 138 1.07 11.69 -1.82
CA HIS A 138 2.18 10.88 -2.33
C HIS A 138 3.10 10.49 -1.18
N LYS A 139 3.49 9.22 -1.12
CA LYS A 139 4.46 8.66 -0.17
C LYS A 139 5.76 8.36 -0.89
N ASN A 140 6.88 8.91 -0.42
CA ASN A 140 8.23 8.71 -0.99
C ASN A 140 8.28 8.92 -2.52
N GLY A 141 7.54 9.92 -3.00
CA GLY A 141 7.43 10.30 -4.40
C GLY A 141 6.42 9.50 -5.24
N GLU A 142 5.75 8.50 -4.67
CA GLU A 142 4.76 7.66 -5.35
C GLU A 142 3.34 8.03 -4.93
N TYR A 143 2.37 7.86 -5.82
CA TYR A 143 0.97 8.02 -5.45
C TYR A 143 0.58 7.02 -4.36
N ASP A 144 0.00 7.51 -3.27
CA ASP A 144 -0.53 6.68 -2.18
C ASP A 144 -2.07 6.67 -2.24
N THR A 145 -2.68 7.84 -2.01
CA THR A 145 -4.14 7.91 -1.91
C THR A 145 -4.70 9.30 -2.21
N ARG A 146 -6.03 9.40 -2.21
CA ARG A 146 -6.78 10.65 -2.31
C ARG A 146 -7.79 10.74 -1.18
N ILE A 147 -7.79 11.87 -0.46
CA ILE A 147 -8.67 12.13 0.67
C ILE A 147 -9.34 13.49 0.49
N GLU A 148 -10.64 13.55 0.73
CA GLU A 148 -11.38 14.81 0.74
C GLU A 148 -11.16 15.55 2.06
N GLY A 149 -10.57 16.75 1.98
CA GLY A 149 -10.31 17.66 3.11
C GLY A 149 -8.86 17.60 3.62
N LEU A 150 -8.25 18.77 3.75
CA LEU A 150 -6.85 18.91 4.18
C LEU A 150 -6.59 18.36 5.59
N GLU A 151 -7.49 18.62 6.55
CA GLU A 151 -7.30 18.14 7.91
C GLU A 151 -7.39 16.61 8.00
N LYS A 152 -8.31 15.97 7.28
CA LYS A 152 -8.37 14.50 7.19
C LYS A 152 -7.12 13.91 6.53
N ALA A 153 -6.57 14.59 5.52
CA ALA A 153 -5.33 14.17 4.89
C ALA A 153 -4.13 14.27 5.85
N LYS A 154 -4.06 15.32 6.68
CA LYS A 154 -3.05 15.46 7.73
C LYS A 154 -3.21 14.40 8.82
N GLU A 155 -4.43 14.13 9.26
CA GLU A 155 -4.75 13.07 10.23
C GLU A 155 -4.32 11.70 9.69
N TYR A 156 -4.59 11.41 8.41
CA TYR A 156 -4.13 10.20 7.75
C TYR A 156 -2.61 10.04 7.84
N VAL A 157 -1.83 11.08 7.50
CA VAL A 157 -0.37 11.02 7.59
C VAL A 157 0.11 10.91 9.05
N SER A 158 -0.50 11.68 9.96
CA SER A 158 -0.18 11.64 11.41
C SER A 158 -0.48 10.28 12.03
N GLY A 159 -1.42 9.52 11.47
CA GLY A 159 -1.71 8.13 11.87
C GLY A 159 -0.73 7.10 11.32
N LYS A 160 0.14 7.47 10.37
CA LYS A 160 1.13 6.59 9.75
C LYS A 160 2.55 6.85 10.23
N ILE A 161 2.88 8.09 10.58
CA ILE A 161 4.21 8.49 11.05
C ILE A 161 4.14 9.47 12.23
N THR A 162 5.17 9.41 13.06
CA THR A 162 5.52 10.49 13.99
C THR A 162 6.14 11.63 13.19
N ILE A 163 5.40 12.72 13.06
CA ILE A 163 5.81 13.89 12.27
C ILE A 163 6.97 14.62 12.96
N GLU A 164 8.06 14.81 12.21
CA GLU A 164 9.24 15.57 12.63
C GLU A 164 9.26 16.97 11.99
N CYS A 165 8.74 17.11 10.78
CA CYS A 165 8.74 18.36 10.02
C CYS A 165 7.48 18.50 9.17
N ILE A 166 6.92 19.72 9.11
CA ILE A 166 5.85 20.11 8.20
C ILE A 166 6.29 21.39 7.49
N SER A 167 6.24 21.41 6.16
CA SER A 167 6.54 22.60 5.38
C SER A 167 5.41 23.63 5.47
N GLU A 168 5.74 24.90 5.23
CA GLU A 168 4.71 25.86 4.82
C GLU A 168 4.08 25.42 3.49
N VAL A 169 2.88 25.92 3.21
CA VAL A 169 2.22 25.66 1.92
C VAL A 169 2.92 26.46 0.83
N TYR A 170 3.35 25.78 -0.22
CA TYR A 170 3.94 26.41 -1.40
C TYR A 170 3.20 26.00 -2.67
N HIS A 171 3.48 26.70 -3.76
CA HIS A 171 2.90 26.41 -5.07
C HIS A 171 3.89 25.63 -5.94
N SER A 172 3.42 24.55 -6.55
CA SER A 172 4.17 23.84 -7.58
C SER A 172 4.54 24.80 -8.71
N PRO A 173 5.83 24.97 -9.05
CA PRO A 173 6.22 25.82 -10.16
C PRO A 173 5.77 25.26 -11.52
N GLN A 174 5.49 23.95 -11.61
CA GLN A 174 5.11 23.27 -12.85
C GLN A 174 3.60 23.30 -13.08
N THR A 175 2.81 23.14 -12.02
CA THR A 175 1.36 22.95 -12.13
C THR A 175 0.55 24.05 -11.44
N GLY A 176 1.14 24.81 -10.53
CA GLY A 176 0.45 25.80 -9.71
C GLY A 176 -0.37 25.20 -8.54
N CYS A 177 -0.39 23.88 -8.37
CA CYS A 177 -1.09 23.25 -7.25
C CYS A 177 -0.46 23.65 -5.91
N CYS A 178 -1.28 23.71 -4.86
CA CYS A 178 -0.82 23.87 -3.49
C CYS A 178 -0.15 22.56 -3.05
N ILE A 179 0.99 22.69 -2.36
CA ILE A 179 1.76 21.56 -1.84
C ILE A 179 2.07 21.81 -0.36
N MET A 180 1.99 20.74 0.44
CA MET A 180 2.51 20.65 1.80
C MET A 180 3.30 19.35 1.93
N ASP A 181 4.56 19.46 2.35
CA ASP A 181 5.41 18.32 2.66
C ASP A 181 5.37 18.01 4.16
N MET A 182 5.29 16.74 4.49
CA MET A 182 5.31 16.21 5.85
C MET A 182 6.37 15.11 5.91
N GLU A 183 7.36 15.28 6.78
CA GLU A 183 8.41 14.28 7.01
C GLU A 183 8.36 13.79 8.44
N GLY A 184 8.68 12.51 8.62
CA GLY A 184 8.75 11.93 9.93
C GLY A 184 9.22 10.49 9.89
N ARG A 185 8.98 9.79 11.00
CA ARG A 185 9.38 8.39 11.16
C ARG A 185 8.20 7.51 11.49
N ARG A 186 8.21 6.31 10.92
CA ARG A 186 7.25 5.27 11.24
C ARG A 186 7.47 4.69 12.64
#